data_AF-A0A0K6GY07-F1
#
_entry.id   AF-A0A0K6GY07-F1
#
_cell.length_a   1.000
_cell.length_b   1.000
_cell.length_c   1.000
_cell.angle_alpha   90.00
_cell.angle_beta   90.00
_cell.angle_gamma   90.00
#
_symmetry.space_group_name_H-M   'P 1'
#
loop_
_entity.id
_entity.type
_entity.pdbx_description
1 polymer ?
#
loop_
_entity_poly.entity_id
_entity_poly.type
_entity_poly.pdbx_seq_one_letter_code
_entity_poly.pdbx_strand_id
1 'polypeptide(L)' 'MKQPRFDLDLDKHCNATVVIACGNCGSETRQHLRSLQPDHTLRCRCGADISLGAGALHRAQQQVAHLRVAYRQ' A
#
# COMPACT_ATOMS: atom_id res chain seq x y z
N MET A 1 7.13 -0.65 -18.55
CA MET A 1 6.45 -1.32 -17.42
C MET A 1 5.84 -0.25 -16.53
N LYS A 2 4.50 -0.25 -16.32
CA LYS A 2 3.81 0.75 -15.48
C LYS A 2 4.00 0.36 -14.01
N GLN A 3 4.58 1.25 -13.21
CA GLN A 3 4.68 1.04 -11.77
C GLN A 3 3.27 1.02 -11.17
N PRO A 4 2.98 0.09 -10.24
CA PRO A 4 1.71 0.08 -9.52
C PRO A 4 1.53 1.41 -8.77
N ARG A 5 0.30 1.94 -8.78
CA ARG A 5 -0.04 3.16 -8.05
C ARG A 5 -0.39 2.77 -6.62
N PHE A 6 0.24 3.45 -5.66
CA PHE A 6 0.01 3.25 -4.23
C PHE A 6 -0.73 4.47 -3.69
N ASP A 7 -1.90 4.25 -3.12
CA ASP A 7 -2.67 5.24 -2.38
C ASP A 7 -2.76 4.82 -0.92
N LEU A 8 -2.79 5.78 0.00
CA LEU A 8 -2.77 5.54 1.43
C LEU A 8 -3.98 6.19 2.09
N ASP A 9 -4.82 5.35 2.67
CA ASP A 9 -5.96 5.74 3.46
C ASP A 9 -5.65 5.54 4.95
N LEU A 10 -5.93 6.57 5.75
CA LEU A 10 -5.82 6.50 7.21
C LEU A 10 -7.22 6.56 7.81
N ASP A 11 -7.63 5.47 8.46
CA ASP A 11 -8.90 5.47 9.19
C ASP A 11 -8.79 6.22 10.53
N LYS A 12 -9.93 6.62 11.11
CA LYS A 12 -10.05 7.32 12.41
C LYS A 12 -9.32 6.64 13.57
N HIS A 13 -9.09 5.33 13.47
CA HIS A 13 -8.31 4.56 14.44
C HIS A 13 -6.79 4.59 14.19
N CYS A 14 -6.29 5.47 13.31
CA CYS A 14 -4.90 5.49 12.82
C CYS A 14 -4.49 4.18 12.13
N ASN A 15 -5.45 3.43 11.59
CA ASN A 15 -5.16 2.23 10.81
C ASN A 15 -4.86 2.64 9.38
N ALA A 16 -3.61 2.45 8.95
CA ALA A 16 -3.21 2.70 7.58
C ALA A 16 -3.55 1.54 6.66
N THR A 17 -4.33 1.84 5.64
CA THR A 17 -4.70 0.94 4.56
C THR A 17 -4.02 1.42 3.29
N VAL A 18 -3.22 0.56 2.68
CA VAL A 18 -2.60 0.80 1.38
C VAL A 18 -3.52 0.23 0.30
N VAL A 19 -3.88 1.08 -0.65
CA VAL A 19 -4.60 0.72 -1.86
C VAL A 19 -3.60 0.61 -3.01
N ILE A 20 -3.54 -0.55 -3.64
CA ILE A 20 -2.56 -0.87 -4.67
C ILE A 20 -3.31 -1.15 -5.96
N ALA A 21 -3.14 -0.29 -6.96
CA ALA A 21 -3.72 -0.50 -8.27
C ALA A 21 -2.84 -1.44 -9.10
N CYS A 22 -3.42 -2.52 -9.59
CA CYS A 22 -2.75 -3.43 -10.50
C CYS A 22 -2.46 -2.72 -11.83
N GLY A 23 -1.18 -2.67 -12.23
CA GLY A 23 -0.78 -2.08 -13.51
C GLY A 23 -1.29 -2.84 -14.74
N ASN A 24 -1.79 -4.08 -14.57
CA ASN A 24 -2.27 -4.93 -15.66
C ASN A 24 -3.77 -4.78 -15.93
N CYS A 25 -4.61 -4.93 -14.90
CA CYS A 25 -6.07 -4.85 -15.04
C CYS A 25 -6.71 -3.59 -14.44
N GLY A 26 -5.93 -2.75 -13.77
CA GLY A 26 -6.43 -1.57 -13.05
C GLY A 26 -7.17 -1.87 -11.75
N SER A 27 -7.32 -3.14 -11.36
CA SER A 27 -8.01 -3.49 -10.11
C SER A 27 -7.23 -3.06 -8.89
N GLU A 28 -7.93 -2.48 -7.93
CA GLU A 28 -7.37 -1.99 -6.68
C GLU A 28 -7.42 -3.08 -5.61
N THR A 29 -6.31 -3.29 -4.92
CA THR A 29 -6.20 -4.22 -3.80
C THR A 29 -5.92 -3.42 -2.54
N ARG A 30 -6.77 -3.57 -1.53
CA ARG A 30 -6.66 -2.85 -0.25
C ARG A 30 -6.05 -3.78 0.78
N GLN A 31 -4.91 -3.40 1.35
CA GLN A 31 -4.23 -4.17 2.38
C GLN A 31 -3.82 -3.28 3.54
N HIS A 32 -3.95 -3.78 4.76
CA HIS A 32 -3.44 -3.07 5.93
C HIS A 32 -1.92 -3.00 5.89
N LEU A 33 -1.35 -1.81 6.01
CA LEU A 33 0.09 -1.61 5.92
C LEU A 33 0.85 -2.39 7.00
N ARG A 34 0.28 -2.51 8.20
CA ARG A 34 0.82 -3.32 9.31
C ARG A 34 0.91 -4.82 9.01
N SER A 35 0.11 -5.31 8.06
CA SER A 35 0.10 -6.72 7.65
C SER A 35 0.95 -6.98 6.42
N LEU A 36 1.45 -5.92 5.75
CA LEU A 36 2.35 -6.05 4.62
C LEU A 36 3.78 -6.25 5.10
N GLN A 37 4.44 -7.26 4.52
CA GLN A 37 5.84 -7.56 4.76
C GLN A 37 6.66 -7.12 3.53
N PRO A 38 7.94 -6.73 3.73
CA PRO A 38 8.84 -6.54 2.60
C PRO A 38 8.97 -7.84 1.81
N ASP A 39 9.09 -7.72 0.49
CA ASP A 39 9.18 -8.86 -0.45
C ASP A 39 7.92 -9.73 -0.53
N HIS A 40 6.81 -9.27 0.04
CA HIS A 40 5.52 -9.94 -0.14
C HIS A 40 4.98 -9.68 -1.55
N THR A 41 4.62 -10.76 -2.23
CA THR A 41 3.99 -10.72 -3.55
C THR A 41 2.48 -10.86 -3.38
N LEU A 42 1.74 -9.85 -3.83
CA LEU A 42 0.29 -9.84 -3.75
C LEU A 42 -0.28 -10.29 -5.09
N ARG A 43 -1.11 -11.33 -5.06
CA ARG A 43 -1.78 -11.78 -6.27
C ARG A 43 -3.02 -10.94 -6.53
N CYS A 44 -3.04 -10.25 -7.67
CA CYS A 44 -4.21 -9.56 -8.13
C CYS A 44 -5.31 -10.54 -8.56
N ARG A 45 -6.57 -10.10 -8.52
CA ARG A 45 -7.72 -10.88 -8.97
C ARG A 45 -7.66 -11.30 -10.44
N CYS A 46 -6.93 -10.55 -11.27
CA CYS A 46 -6.68 -10.90 -12.67
C CYS A 46 -5.61 -11.98 -12.86
N GLY A 47 -4.95 -12.42 -11.78
CA GLY A 47 -3.86 -13.39 -11.82
C GLY A 47 -2.46 -12.79 -11.98
N ALA A 48 -2.34 -11.46 -12.16
CA ALA A 48 -1.05 -10.78 -12.17
C ALA A 48 -0.46 -10.70 -10.76
N ASP A 49 0.86 -10.81 -10.67
CA ASP A 49 1.58 -10.63 -9.42
C ASP A 49 1.96 -9.18 -9.20
N ILE A 50 1.74 -8.69 -7.98
CA ILE A 50 2.03 -7.33 -7.56
C ILE A 50 3.11 -7.44 -6.48
N SER A 51 4.35 -7.28 -6.91
CA SER A 51 5.50 -7.28 -6.02
C SER A 51 5.56 -5.96 -5.25
N LEU A 52 5.47 -6.04 -3.92
CA LEU A 52 5.78 -4.91 -3.05
C LEU A 52 7.28 -4.92 -2.75
N GLY A 53 8.05 -4.10 -3.48
CA GLY A 53 9.46 -3.91 -3.15
C GLY A 53 9.63 -3.25 -1.78
N ALA A 54 10.67 -3.63 -1.05
CA ALA A 54 10.97 -3.07 0.28
C ALA A 54 11.00 -1.52 0.29
N GLY A 55 11.50 -0.89 -0.79
CA GLY A 55 11.50 0.56 -0.92
C GLY A 55 10.11 1.19 -1.05
N ALA A 56 9.16 0.53 -1.73
CA ALA A 56 7.79 1.01 -1.84
C ALA A 56 7.06 0.89 -0.49
N LEU A 57 7.27 -0.23 0.21
CA LEU A 57 6.74 -0.44 1.56
C LEU A 57 7.28 0.61 2.54
N HIS A 58 8.59 0.86 2.50
CA HIS A 58 9.23 1.85 3.38
C HIS A 58 8.66 3.26 3.16
N ARG A 59 8.46 3.68 1.90
CA ARG A 59 7.84 4.98 1.60
C ARG A 59 6.40 5.06 2.11
N ALA A 60 5.61 4.00 1.93
CA ALA A 60 4.26 3.92 2.47
C ALA A 60 4.25 4.03 4.02
N GLN A 61 5.17 3.35 4.70
CA GLN A 61 5.34 3.46 6.16
C GLN A 61 5.74 4.86 6.62
N GLN A 62 6.66 5.52 5.91
CA GLN A 62 7.04 6.89 6.22
C GLN A 62 5.88 7.87 6.00
N GLN A 63 5.10 7.72 4.93
CA GLN A 63 3.92 8.56 4.69
C GLN A 63 2.89 8.40 5.80
N VAL A 64 2.64 7.17 6.26
CA VAL A 64 1.76 6.92 7.41
C VAL A 64 2.29 7.53 8.69
N ALA A 65 3.59 7.38 8.96
CA ALA A 65 4.20 8.00 10.13
C ALA A 65 3.99 9.53 10.10
N HIS A 66 4.14 10.16 8.93
CA HIS A 66 3.90 11.58 8.74
C HIS A 66 2.43 11.97 8.92
N LEU A 67 1.50 11.21 8.34
CA LEU A 67 0.06 11.43 8.48
C LEU A 67 -0.42 11.26 9.93
N ARG A 68 0.13 10.30 10.67
CA ARG A 68 -0.18 10.10 12.11
C ARG A 68 0.28 11.27 12.96
N VAL A 69 1.41 11.90 12.64
CA VAL A 69 1.86 13.12 13.33
C VAL A 69 0.91 14.28 13.03
N ALA A 70 0.47 14.43 11.78
CA ALA A 70 -0.48 15.46 11.38
C ALA A 70 -1.86 15.28 12.04
N TYR A 71 -2.35 14.05 12.20
CA TYR A 71 -3.63 13.75 12.86
C TYR A 71 -3.61 13.92 14.40
N ARG A 72 -2.43 14.07 15.00
CA ARG A 72 -2.27 14.18 16.47
C ARG A 72 -2.22 15.63 16.96
N GLN A 73 -2.27 16.62 16.07
CA GLN A 73 -2.41 18.05 16.41
C GLN A 73 -3.88 18.47 16.31
#